data_AF-A0A158D5X5-F1
#
_entry.id   AF-A0A158D5X5-F1
#
_cell.length_a   1.000
_cell.length_b   1.000
_cell.length_c   1.000
_cell.angle_alpha   90.00
_cell.angle_beta   90.00
_cell.angle_gamma   90.00
#
_symmetry.space_group_name_H-M   'P 1'
#
loop_
_entity.id
_entity.type
_entity.pdbx_description
1 polymer ?
#
loop_
_entity_poly.entity_id
_entity_poly.type
_entity_poly.pdbx_seq_one_letter_code
_entity_poly.pdbx_strand_id
1 'polypeptide(L)' 'MMKPLVLSVCACVALHAAAHAADAAAPDSAPAAVSEPKTLKERLGDKASDDQRVDNCKVPADRRGTKVRPDTCAH' A
#
# COMPACT_ATOMS: atom_id res chain seq x y z
N MET A 1 -16.03 -1.14 47.72
CA MET A 1 -14.78 -0.37 47.61
C MET A 1 -14.01 -0.80 46.35
N MET A 2 -14.50 -0.45 45.15
CA MET A 2 -13.88 -0.86 43.86
C MET A 2 -14.30 0.06 42.68
N LYS A 3 -14.75 1.28 43.01
CA LYS A 3 -15.24 2.29 42.06
C LYS A 3 -14.15 3.23 41.52
N PRO A 4 -13.04 3.55 42.24
CA PRO A 4 -12.05 4.49 41.68
C PRO A 4 -11.14 3.82 40.62
N LEU A 5 -11.01 2.49 40.66
CA LEU A 5 -10.15 1.75 39.72
C LEU A 5 -10.75 1.66 38.31
N VAL A 6 -12.08 1.52 38.20
CA VAL A 6 -12.79 1.40 36.92
C VAL A 6 -12.77 2.72 36.13
N LEU A 7 -12.89 3.86 36.82
CA LEU A 7 -12.79 5.18 36.18
C LEU A 7 -11.38 5.47 35.64
N SER A 8 -10.34 5.05 36.34
CA SER A 8 -8.94 5.27 35.93
C SER A 8 -8.56 4.45 34.69
N VAL A 9 -9.08 3.23 34.54
CA VAL A 9 -8.79 2.37 33.38
C VAL A 9 -9.50 2.86 32.12
N CYS A 10 -10.74 3.37 32.24
CA CYS A 10 -11.48 3.95 31.10
C CYS A 10 -10.77 5.19 30.51
N ALA A 11 -10.17 6.03 31.36
CA ALA A 11 -9.47 7.23 30.92
C ALA A 11 -8.16 6.91 30.15
N CYS A 12 -7.46 5.82 30.49
CA CYS A 12 -6.24 5.42 29.81
C CYS A 12 -6.49 4.86 28.39
N VAL A 13 -7.61 4.17 28.16
CA VAL A 13 -7.95 3.58 26.85
C VAL A 13 -8.38 4.65 25.85
N ALA A 14 -9.07 5.70 26.30
CA ALA A 14 -9.47 6.81 25.42
C ALA A 14 -8.29 7.61 24.85
N LEU A 15 -7.14 7.65 25.54
CA LEU A 15 -5.98 8.44 25.12
C LEU A 15 -5.12 7.74 24.04
N HIS A 16 -5.15 6.42 23.95
CA HIS A 16 -4.32 5.65 23.00
C HIS A 16 -4.95 5.51 21.61
N ALA A 17 -6.22 5.86 21.43
CA ALA A 17 -6.94 5.71 20.16
C ALA A 17 -6.60 6.78 19.11
N ALA A 18 -5.86 7.84 19.47
CA ALA A 18 -5.61 8.98 18.58
C ALA A 18 -4.28 8.92 17.80
N ALA A 19 -3.47 7.87 17.97
CA ALA A 19 -2.06 7.90 17.56
C ALA A 19 -1.70 7.26 16.20
N HIS A 20 -2.63 6.65 15.45
CA HIS A 20 -2.30 6.04 14.14
C HIS A 20 -3.23 6.53 13.02
N ALA A 21 -3.07 7.79 12.64
CA ALA A 21 -3.63 8.33 11.41
C ALA A 21 -2.74 9.46 10.87
N ALA A 22 -1.47 9.18 10.59
CA ALA A 22 -0.61 10.03 9.76
C ALA A 22 0.62 9.22 9.33
N ASP A 23 0.55 8.59 8.15
CA ASP A 23 1.40 8.94 7.02
C ASP A 23 1.11 7.98 5.86
N ALA A 24 0.21 8.41 4.98
CA ALA A 24 0.16 7.89 3.62
C ALA A 24 0.11 9.10 2.68
N ALA A 25 1.10 9.97 2.81
CA ALA A 25 1.40 10.94 1.76
C ALA A 25 2.14 10.20 0.64
N ALA A 26 1.40 9.40 -0.13
CA ALA A 26 1.86 8.99 -1.45
C ALA A 26 1.91 10.26 -2.33
N PRO A 27 3.00 10.51 -3.09
CA PRO A 27 3.02 11.65 -3.98
C PRO A 27 1.93 11.45 -5.04
N ASP A 28 1.18 12.52 -5.23
CA ASP A 28 0.16 12.77 -6.25
C ASP A 28 0.52 12.05 -7.57
N SER A 29 -0.03 10.86 -7.73
CA SER A 29 -0.05 10.21 -9.04
C SER A 29 -1.23 10.84 -9.75
N ALA A 30 -0.93 11.75 -10.69
CA ALA A 30 -1.87 12.23 -11.71
C ALA A 30 -2.83 11.11 -12.09
N PRO A 31 -4.14 11.37 -12.28
CA PRO A 31 -5.14 10.32 -12.46
C PRO A 31 -4.72 9.44 -13.63
N ALA A 32 -4.09 8.31 -13.30
CA ALA A 32 -3.77 7.29 -14.26
C ALA A 32 -5.12 6.87 -14.79
N ALA A 33 -5.33 7.00 -16.10
CA ALA A 33 -6.54 6.53 -16.77
C ALA A 33 -6.88 5.16 -16.18
N VAL A 34 -7.92 5.13 -15.34
CA VAL A 34 -8.17 4.03 -14.41
C VAL A 34 -8.73 2.91 -15.26
N SER A 35 -7.81 2.13 -15.81
CA SER A 35 -8.12 0.86 -16.45
C SER A 35 -8.59 -0.06 -15.34
N GLU A 36 -9.69 -0.79 -15.56
CA GLU A 36 -10.20 -1.70 -14.53
C GLU A 36 -9.12 -2.71 -14.11
N PRO A 37 -9.00 -3.02 -12.81
CA PRO A 37 -8.02 -3.96 -12.32
C PRO A 37 -8.26 -5.33 -12.95
N LYS A 38 -7.20 -5.92 -13.53
CA LYS A 38 -7.25 -7.21 -14.22
C LYS A 38 -7.33 -8.33 -13.18
N THR A 39 -8.11 -9.36 -13.47
CA THR A 39 -8.24 -10.52 -12.57
C THR A 39 -6.97 -11.38 -12.56
N LEU A 40 -6.82 -12.24 -11.55
CA LEU A 40 -5.61 -13.06 -11.36
C LEU A 40 -5.24 -13.91 -12.59
N LYS A 41 -6.23 -14.44 -13.33
CA LYS A 41 -5.99 -15.22 -14.54
C LYS A 41 -5.47 -14.34 -15.69
N GLU A 42 -5.95 -13.11 -15.80
CA GLU A 42 -5.49 -12.15 -16.82
C GLU A 42 -4.07 -11.64 -16.53
N ARG A 43 -3.61 -11.75 -15.28
CA ARG A 43 -2.25 -11.42 -14.85
C ARG A 43 -1.31 -12.63 -14.88
N LEU A 44 -1.77 -13.79 -15.35
CA LEU A 44 -0.96 -15.01 -15.43
C LEU A 44 -0.10 -14.97 -16.70
N GLY A 45 1.06 -14.33 -16.60
CA GLY A 45 2.06 -14.26 -17.66
C GLY A 45 3.40 -13.79 -17.09
N ASP A 46 4.35 -13.48 -17.98
CA ASP A 46 5.62 -12.90 -17.56
C ASP A 46 5.41 -11.59 -16.81
N LYS A 47 6.20 -11.35 -15.76
CA LYS A 47 6.14 -10.11 -14.97
C LYS A 47 6.30 -8.84 -15.82
N ALA A 48 7.06 -8.90 -16.91
CA ALA A 48 7.24 -7.77 -17.83
C ALA A 48 5.98 -7.42 -18.64
N SER A 49 5.10 -8.40 -18.89
CA SER A 49 3.84 -8.23 -19.62
C SER A 49 2.70 -7.71 -18.73
N ASP A 50 2.85 -7.82 -17.40
CA ASP A 50 1.85 -7.28 -16.47
C ASP A 50 1.94 -5.74 -16.38
N ASP A 51 1.08 -5.05 -17.12
CA ASP A 51 0.90 -3.59 -17.05
C ASP A 51 0.49 -3.09 -15.66
N GLN A 52 -0.06 -3.97 -14.83
CA GLN A 52 -0.47 -3.66 -13.46
C GLN A 52 0.62 -4.04 -12.43
N ARG A 53 1.84 -4.44 -12.85
CA ARG A 53 2.96 -4.65 -11.91
C ARG A 53 3.21 -3.39 -11.10
N VAL A 54 3.59 -3.53 -9.84
CA VAL A 54 3.89 -2.37 -8.97
C VAL A 54 5.34 -1.91 -9.17
N ASP A 55 6.26 -2.87 -9.13
CA ASP A 55 7.71 -2.66 -9.24
C ASP A 55 8.32 -3.38 -10.45
N ASN A 56 9.53 -2.95 -10.81
CA ASN A 56 10.40 -3.59 -11.80
C ASN A 56 11.34 -4.63 -11.18
N CYS A 57 11.15 -5.02 -9.91
CA CYS A 57 11.94 -6.10 -9.32
C CYS A 57 11.77 -7.36 -10.17
N LYS A 58 12.88 -8.06 -10.48
CA LYS A 58 12.92 -9.23 -11.38
C LYS A 58 12.43 -8.97 -12.82
N VAL A 59 12.33 -7.72 -13.27
CA VAL A 59 12.08 -7.35 -14.67
C VAL A 59 13.40 -6.90 -15.31
N PRO A 60 13.89 -7.54 -16.39
CA PRO A 60 15.09 -7.11 -17.11
C PRO A 60 14.96 -5.68 -17.65
N ALA A 61 16.05 -4.89 -17.64
CA ALA A 61 16.01 -3.47 -17.97
C ALA A 61 15.50 -3.19 -19.40
N ASP A 62 15.88 -4.03 -20.35
CA ASP A 62 15.45 -4.05 -21.74
C ASP A 62 13.95 -4.33 -21.94
N ARG A 63 13.29 -4.95 -20.95
CA ARG A 63 11.84 -5.25 -20.97
C ARG A 63 11.03 -4.28 -20.12
N ARG A 64 11.64 -3.24 -19.57
CA ARG A 64 10.93 -2.21 -18.82
C ARG A 64 10.32 -1.23 -19.83
N GLY A 65 8.99 -1.18 -19.88
CA GLY A 65 8.29 -0.17 -20.66
C GLY A 65 8.60 1.25 -20.18
N THR A 66 7.99 2.24 -20.81
CA THR A 66 8.24 3.67 -20.53
C THR A 66 7.77 4.14 -19.14
N LYS A 67 6.89 3.37 -18.48
CA LYS A 67 6.40 3.70 -17.14
C LYS A 67 7.49 3.49 -16.10
N VAL A 68 7.91 4.60 -15.47
CA VAL A 68 8.85 4.59 -14.34
C VAL A 68 8.23 3.83 -13.17
N ARG A 69 8.96 2.86 -12.62
CA ARG A 69 8.56 2.06 -11.45
C ARG A 69 9.79 1.75 -10.60
N PRO A 70 9.64 1.56 -9.28
CA PRO A 70 10.75 1.21 -8.39
C PRO A 70 11.41 -0.10 -8.79
N ASP A 71 12.71 -0.21 -8.56
CA ASP A 71 13.50 -1.41 -8.92
C ASP A 71 13.58 -2.44 -7.80
N THR A 72 13.40 -1.97 -6.57
CA THR A 72 13.41 -2.78 -5.36
C THR A 72 12.15 -3.63 -5.26
N CYS A 73 12.28 -4.83 -4.72
CA CYS A 73 11.12 -5.65 -4.38
C CYS A 73 10.46 -5.05 -3.13
N ALA A 74 9.13 -4.96 -3.11
CA ALA A 74 8.41 -4.72 -1.85
C ALA A 74 8.61 -5.92 -0.92
N HIS A 75 8.89 -5.65 0.36
CA HIS A 75 9.16 -6.66 1.40
C HIS A 75 7.91 -7.01 2.17
#